data_AF-A0A094XCU9-F1
#
_entry.id   AF-A0A094XCU9-F1
#
_cell.length_a   1.000
_cell.length_b   1.000
_cell.length_c   1.000
_cell.angle_alpha   90.00
_cell.angle_beta   90.00
_cell.angle_gamma   90.00
#
_symmetry.space_group_name_H-M   'P 1'
#
loop_
_entity.id
_entity.type
_entity.pdbx_description
1 polymer ?
#
loop_
_entity_poly.entity_id
_entity_poly.type
_entity_poly.pdbx_seq_one_letter_code
_entity_poly.pdbx_strand_id
1 'polypeptide(L)'
;MKIAKKIFSVFLIVCLITTVMPYDLLHNVKADDVESDHEFILTNEEQDVVEESLNDELSTELDTENNEELHVEVAEVSRDFLIVETTYEDDENEAKFEMEFSFETEEIIMITEHREEGKVVEGQYEIEILEVNDDSYVFNFIDLNTGEEHIVDSTKIEASALPVAIYFIGSQVARITVQHIGKKAILKIGKKTFQAKSKDAAKKATVNFSNFTTNAGGKTVYFTKSKMQHILQNHHPNYWTGKSGKSMFDPSLSVNQVKNIVTNVINSNKTTIGNALKKGNSVNVYKTINGVRYKVNIGKDGYVKSAYPV
;
A
#
# COMPACT_ATOMS: atom_id res chain seq x y z
N MET A 1 -25.76 -69.04 -17.16
CA MET A 1 -24.42 -68.43 -16.92
C MET A 1 -24.00 -67.54 -18.10
N LYS A 2 -24.66 -66.39 -18.34
CA LYS A 2 -24.28 -65.40 -19.37
C LYS A 2 -24.61 -63.93 -19.01
N ILE A 3 -25.06 -63.67 -17.79
CA ILE A 3 -25.49 -62.32 -17.36
C ILE A 3 -24.50 -61.67 -16.36
N ALA A 4 -23.67 -62.45 -15.68
CA ALA A 4 -22.73 -61.93 -14.68
C ALA A 4 -21.41 -61.32 -15.23
N LYS A 5 -21.15 -61.39 -16.55
CA LYS A 5 -19.91 -60.82 -17.15
C LYS A 5 -20.08 -59.42 -17.76
N LYS A 6 -21.30 -58.90 -17.91
CA LYS A 6 -21.51 -57.56 -18.48
C LYS A 6 -21.52 -56.42 -17.45
N ILE A 7 -21.77 -56.71 -16.17
CA ILE A 7 -21.85 -55.68 -15.14
C ILE A 7 -20.45 -55.28 -14.62
N PHE A 8 -19.47 -56.19 -14.68
CA PHE A 8 -18.10 -55.88 -14.21
C PHE A 8 -17.26 -55.06 -15.22
N SER A 9 -17.59 -55.09 -16.52
CA SER A 9 -16.92 -54.23 -17.51
C SER A 9 -17.46 -52.81 -17.58
N VAL A 10 -18.67 -52.54 -17.08
CA VAL A 10 -19.24 -51.18 -17.07
C VAL A 10 -18.73 -50.38 -15.87
N PHE A 11 -18.39 -51.04 -14.75
CA PHE A 11 -17.86 -50.34 -13.56
C PHE A 11 -16.36 -49.97 -13.67
N LEU A 12 -15.59 -50.63 -14.54
CA LEU A 12 -14.16 -50.34 -14.72
C LEU A 12 -13.89 -49.21 -15.73
N ILE A 13 -14.88 -48.85 -16.55
CA ILE A 13 -14.79 -47.74 -17.52
C ILE A 13 -15.16 -46.39 -16.89
N VAL A 14 -15.93 -46.38 -15.80
CA VAL A 14 -16.31 -45.13 -15.09
C VAL A 14 -15.20 -44.62 -14.17
N CYS A 15 -14.28 -45.47 -13.71
CA CYS A 15 -13.14 -45.04 -12.86
C CYS A 15 -11.88 -44.61 -13.64
N LEU A 16 -11.89 -44.64 -14.97
CA LEU A 16 -10.71 -44.32 -15.81
C LEU A 16 -10.90 -43.04 -16.67
N ILE A 17 -11.97 -42.29 -16.45
CA ILE A 17 -12.25 -41.01 -17.14
C ILE A 17 -11.99 -39.78 -16.24
N THR A 18 -11.53 -39.96 -14.99
CA THR A 18 -11.23 -38.82 -14.09
C THR A 18 -9.79 -38.28 -14.18
N THR A 19 -8.97 -38.72 -15.14
CA THR A 19 -7.54 -38.33 -15.16
C THR A 19 -7.00 -37.79 -16.48
N VAL A 20 -7.84 -37.33 -17.40
CA VAL A 20 -7.37 -36.54 -18.55
C VAL A 20 -8.42 -35.50 -18.97
N MET A 21 -8.67 -34.49 -18.13
CA MET A 21 -9.23 -33.24 -18.67
C MET A 21 -8.08 -32.42 -19.25
N PRO A 22 -8.11 -32.08 -20.55
CA PRO A 22 -7.20 -31.07 -21.09
C PRO A 22 -7.46 -29.75 -20.37
N TYR A 23 -6.39 -29.17 -19.84
CA TYR A 23 -6.36 -27.88 -19.13
C TYR A 23 -6.66 -26.67 -20.03
N ASP A 24 -7.22 -26.87 -21.23
CA ASP A 24 -7.47 -25.84 -22.23
C ASP A 24 -8.81 -25.09 -22.03
N LEU A 25 -9.38 -25.15 -20.83
CA LEU A 25 -10.60 -24.42 -20.45
C LEU A 25 -10.40 -23.39 -19.32
N LEU A 26 -9.14 -23.12 -18.95
CA LEU A 26 -8.78 -21.86 -18.31
C LEU A 26 -8.46 -20.87 -19.44
N HIS A 27 -9.35 -19.90 -19.62
CA HIS A 27 -9.16 -18.79 -20.55
C HIS A 27 -7.78 -18.16 -20.31
N ASN A 28 -6.86 -18.44 -21.24
CA ASN A 28 -5.64 -17.67 -21.39
C ASN A 28 -6.04 -16.33 -21.98
N VAL A 29 -6.24 -15.33 -21.13
CA VAL A 29 -6.12 -13.93 -21.56
C VAL A 29 -4.64 -13.74 -21.86
N LYS A 30 -4.29 -13.75 -23.14
CA LYS A 30 -3.06 -13.10 -23.59
C LYS A 30 -3.19 -11.64 -23.13
N ALA A 31 -2.29 -11.21 -22.25
CA ALA A 31 -2.06 -9.79 -22.07
C ALA A 31 -1.43 -9.31 -23.38
N ASP A 32 -2.24 -8.67 -24.23
CA ASP A 32 -1.71 -7.69 -25.16
C ASP A 32 -1.00 -6.62 -24.32
N ASP A 33 0.19 -6.22 -24.77
CA ASP A 33 0.90 -5.06 -24.27
C ASP A 33 0.04 -3.82 -24.53
N VAL A 34 -0.92 -3.56 -23.65
CA VAL A 34 -1.56 -2.26 -23.52
C VAL A 34 -0.80 -1.55 -22.42
N GLU A 35 0.00 -0.58 -22.84
CA GLU A 35 0.53 0.48 -22.01
C GLU A 35 -0.66 1.10 -21.26
N SER A 36 -0.88 0.63 -20.04
CA SER A 36 -1.93 1.16 -19.17
C SER A 36 -1.37 2.41 -18.52
N ASP A 37 -1.66 3.55 -19.14
CA ASP A 37 -1.82 4.80 -18.38
C ASP A 37 -2.95 4.53 -17.38
N HIS A 38 -2.56 4.04 -16.19
CA HIS A 38 -3.50 3.80 -15.10
C HIS A 38 -3.77 5.15 -14.44
N GLU A 39 -4.69 5.89 -15.02
CA GLU A 39 -5.38 7.00 -14.38
C GLU A 39 -6.07 6.47 -13.12
N PHE A 40 -5.83 7.12 -11.98
CA PHE A 40 -6.53 6.84 -10.73
C PHE A 40 -7.98 7.28 -10.91
N ILE A 41 -8.91 6.34 -11.06
CA ILE A 41 -10.34 6.66 -11.22
C ILE A 41 -11.09 6.08 -10.04
N LEU A 42 -11.49 6.93 -9.10
CA LEU A 42 -12.50 6.60 -8.09
C LEU A 42 -13.87 6.51 -8.78
N THR A 43 -14.56 5.39 -8.61
CA THR A 43 -15.99 5.31 -8.95
C THR A 43 -16.83 6.06 -7.93
N ASN A 44 -18.04 6.48 -8.29
CA ASN A 44 -18.93 7.17 -7.34
C ASN A 44 -19.19 6.36 -6.06
N GLU A 45 -19.34 5.03 -6.18
CA GLU A 45 -19.50 4.15 -5.00
C GLU A 45 -18.23 4.13 -4.12
N GLU A 46 -17.05 4.29 -4.71
CA GLU A 46 -15.79 4.39 -3.96
C GLU A 46 -15.61 5.79 -3.33
N GLN A 47 -16.17 6.85 -3.93
CA GLN A 47 -16.19 8.20 -3.35
C GLN A 47 -17.04 8.23 -2.08
N ASP A 48 -18.27 7.70 -2.12
CA ASP A 48 -19.16 7.63 -0.95
C ASP A 48 -18.50 6.86 0.20
N VAL A 49 -17.84 5.74 -0.10
CA VAL A 49 -17.09 4.95 0.90
C VAL A 49 -15.89 5.73 1.43
N VAL A 50 -15.26 6.57 0.62
CA VAL A 50 -14.17 7.44 1.06
C VAL A 50 -14.65 8.49 2.04
N GLU A 51 -15.70 9.19 1.67
CA GLU A 51 -16.32 10.22 2.50
C GLU A 51 -16.74 9.65 3.86
N GLU A 52 -17.55 8.58 3.87
CA GLU A 52 -18.10 8.01 5.10
C GLU A 52 -17.00 7.53 6.06
N SER A 53 -16.03 6.76 5.54
CA SER A 53 -14.99 6.18 6.41
C SER A 53 -13.91 7.19 6.84
N LEU A 54 -13.66 8.24 6.06
CA LEU A 54 -12.74 9.30 6.47
C LEU A 54 -13.40 10.21 7.50
N ASN A 55 -14.68 10.55 7.33
CA ASN A 55 -15.46 11.26 8.35
C ASN A 55 -15.47 10.50 9.69
N ASP A 56 -15.63 9.17 9.67
CA ASP A 56 -15.57 8.34 10.89
C ASP A 56 -14.17 8.38 11.55
N GLU A 57 -13.07 8.32 10.77
CA GLU A 57 -11.70 8.38 11.32
C GLU A 57 -11.38 9.78 11.86
N LEU A 58 -11.75 10.86 11.14
CA LEU A 58 -11.56 12.25 11.57
C LEU A 58 -12.34 12.54 12.85
N SER A 59 -13.62 12.16 12.91
CA SER A 59 -14.45 12.36 14.10
C SER A 59 -13.96 11.53 15.29
N THR A 60 -13.53 10.29 15.06
CA THR A 60 -12.99 9.45 16.14
C THR A 60 -11.68 9.97 16.71
N GLU A 61 -10.77 10.48 15.86
CA GLU A 61 -9.44 10.90 16.30
C GLU A 61 -9.36 12.36 16.75
N LEU A 62 -10.16 13.26 16.16
CA LEU A 62 -10.09 14.70 16.41
C LEU A 62 -11.32 15.23 17.16
N ASP A 63 -12.51 14.72 16.83
CA ASP A 63 -13.80 15.16 17.37
C ASP A 63 -14.20 14.34 18.63
N THR A 64 -13.25 14.19 19.57
CA THR A 64 -13.53 13.53 20.86
C THR A 64 -14.26 14.48 21.80
N GLU A 65 -15.08 13.94 22.73
CA GLU A 65 -15.89 14.64 23.76
C GLU A 65 -15.16 15.75 24.58
N ASN A 66 -13.85 15.96 24.40
CA ASN A 66 -13.04 16.97 25.08
C ASN A 66 -12.66 18.18 24.22
N ASN A 67 -13.05 18.28 22.94
CA ASN A 67 -12.67 19.39 22.06
C ASN A 67 -13.89 19.99 21.33
N GLU A 68 -14.83 20.58 22.09
CA GLU A 68 -16.03 21.26 21.54
C GLU A 68 -15.70 22.42 20.58
N GLU A 69 -14.43 22.83 20.51
CA GLU A 69 -13.94 23.94 19.71
C GLU A 69 -13.54 23.52 18.28
N LEU A 70 -13.45 22.23 17.96
CA LEU A 70 -12.95 21.76 16.66
C LEU A 70 -13.97 20.88 15.92
N HIS A 71 -14.43 21.34 14.77
CA HIS A 71 -15.29 20.57 13.88
C HIS A 71 -14.56 20.25 12.57
N VAL A 72 -14.61 18.99 12.12
CA VAL A 72 -13.91 18.51 10.94
C VAL A 72 -14.85 17.64 10.09
N GLU A 73 -14.91 17.89 8.79
CA GLU A 73 -15.69 17.08 7.86
C GLU A 73 -15.04 17.00 6.47
N VAL A 74 -15.31 15.90 5.77
CA VAL A 74 -15.02 15.74 4.35
C VAL A 74 -16.11 16.47 3.57
N ALA A 75 -15.73 17.58 2.92
CA ALA A 75 -16.65 18.40 2.15
C ALA A 75 -16.87 17.86 0.72
N GLU A 76 -15.83 17.29 0.10
CA GLU A 76 -15.92 16.73 -1.24
C GLU A 76 -14.95 15.56 -1.46
N VAL A 77 -15.43 14.49 -2.09
CA VAL A 77 -14.57 13.46 -2.68
C VAL A 77 -14.84 13.41 -4.18
N SER A 78 -13.85 13.76 -4.97
CA SER A 78 -13.93 13.70 -6.43
C SER A 78 -13.11 12.53 -6.98
N ARG A 79 -12.87 12.51 -8.29
CA ARG A 79 -11.98 11.52 -8.92
C ARG A 79 -10.51 11.86 -8.73
N ASP A 80 -10.22 13.15 -8.64
CA ASP A 80 -8.87 13.68 -8.78
C ASP A 80 -8.39 14.31 -7.46
N PHE A 81 -9.32 14.67 -6.58
CA PHE A 81 -9.02 15.31 -5.31
C PHE A 81 -10.01 14.95 -4.20
N LEU A 82 -9.62 15.29 -2.97
CA LEU A 82 -10.42 15.26 -1.76
C LEU A 82 -10.34 16.63 -1.10
N ILE A 83 -11.45 17.15 -0.59
CA ILE A 83 -11.50 18.37 0.24
C ILE A 83 -11.96 18.01 1.65
N VAL A 84 -11.17 18.43 2.64
CA VAL A 84 -11.51 18.35 4.06
C VAL A 84 -11.61 19.76 4.62
N GLU A 85 -12.76 20.09 5.19
CA GLU A 85 -13.02 21.35 5.87
C GLU A 85 -12.85 21.18 7.38
N THR A 86 -12.28 22.19 8.02
CA THR A 86 -12.11 22.25 9.47
C THR A 86 -12.46 23.63 9.96
N THR A 87 -13.27 23.69 11.02
CA THR A 87 -13.59 24.92 11.74
C THR A 87 -13.10 24.79 13.17
N TYR A 88 -12.32 25.78 13.61
CA TYR A 88 -11.93 25.97 14.99
C TYR A 88 -12.62 27.23 15.53
N GLU A 89 -13.37 27.11 16.62
CA GLU A 89 -14.07 28.21 17.27
C GLU A 89 -13.95 28.08 18.79
N ASP A 90 -13.29 29.06 19.42
CA ASP A 90 -13.25 29.24 20.87
C ASP A 90 -13.91 30.59 21.26
N ASP A 91 -13.92 30.95 22.55
CA ASP A 91 -14.52 32.20 23.05
C ASP A 91 -13.95 33.49 22.41
N GLU A 92 -12.74 33.45 21.86
CA GLU A 92 -11.98 34.60 21.35
C GLU A 92 -11.59 34.50 19.86
N ASN A 93 -11.56 33.29 19.28
CA ASN A 93 -10.96 33.00 17.98
C ASN A 93 -11.88 32.15 17.11
N GLU A 94 -11.97 32.51 15.82
CA GLU A 94 -12.58 31.71 14.76
C GLU A 94 -11.53 31.51 13.67
N ALA A 95 -11.28 30.26 13.29
CA ALA A 95 -10.39 29.90 12.19
C ALA A 95 -11.01 28.79 11.34
N LYS A 96 -10.91 28.93 10.03
CA LYS A 96 -11.37 27.96 9.04
C LYS A 96 -10.19 27.46 8.23
N PHE A 97 -10.23 26.19 7.90
CA PHE A 97 -9.21 25.51 7.13
C PHE A 97 -9.89 24.67 6.06
N GLU A 98 -9.40 24.78 4.82
CA GLU A 98 -9.80 23.93 3.71
C GLU A 98 -8.54 23.24 3.21
N MET A 99 -8.54 21.90 3.23
CA MET A 99 -7.42 21.09 2.77
C MET A 99 -7.83 20.31 1.53
N GLU A 100 -7.17 20.60 0.42
CA GLU A 100 -7.26 19.82 -0.82
C GLU A 100 -6.10 18.83 -0.89
N PHE A 101 -6.41 17.54 -1.09
CA PHE A 101 -5.44 16.50 -1.41
C PHE A 101 -5.64 16.07 -2.86
N SER A 102 -4.63 16.26 -3.71
CA SER A 102 -4.64 15.74 -5.09
C SER A 102 -4.24 14.27 -5.12
N PHE A 103 -5.10 13.41 -5.66
CA PHE A 103 -4.77 12.00 -5.87
C PHE A 103 -3.79 11.79 -7.02
N GLU A 104 -3.69 12.73 -7.95
CA GLU A 104 -2.80 12.63 -9.11
C GLU A 104 -1.38 13.06 -8.76
N THR A 105 -1.22 14.22 -8.13
CA THR A 105 0.10 14.81 -7.84
C THR A 105 0.62 14.45 -6.45
N GLU A 106 -0.23 13.90 -5.57
CA GLU A 106 0.01 13.75 -4.13
C GLU A 106 0.28 15.10 -3.42
N GLU A 107 -0.04 16.22 -4.08
CA GLU A 107 0.08 17.57 -3.54
C GLU A 107 -1.02 17.84 -2.52
N ILE A 108 -0.67 18.57 -1.47
CA ILE A 108 -1.59 18.95 -0.39
C ILE A 108 -1.55 20.46 -0.27
N ILE A 109 -2.68 21.10 -0.57
CA ILE A 109 -2.84 22.54 -0.42
C ILE A 109 -3.80 22.79 0.73
N MET A 110 -3.40 23.66 1.65
CA MET A 110 -4.24 24.10 2.76
C MET A 110 -4.46 25.61 2.66
N ILE A 111 -5.73 26.01 2.60
CA ILE A 111 -6.17 27.39 2.69
C ILE A 111 -6.66 27.64 4.11
N THR A 112 -6.31 28.78 4.67
CA THR A 112 -6.73 29.19 6.03
C THR A 112 -7.38 30.55 6.00
N GLU A 113 -8.41 30.74 6.83
CA GLU A 113 -9.04 32.03 7.08
C GLU A 113 -9.21 32.19 8.59
N HIS A 114 -8.63 33.25 9.17
CA HIS A 114 -8.81 33.55 10.60
C HIS A 114 -8.85 35.05 10.85
N ARG A 115 -9.29 35.48 12.03
CA ARG A 115 -9.24 36.89 12.43
C ARG A 115 -8.03 37.21 13.29
N GLU A 116 -7.28 38.23 12.90
CA GLU A 116 -6.24 38.84 13.71
C GLU A 116 -6.53 40.34 13.84
N GLU A 117 -6.66 40.84 15.08
CA GLU A 117 -6.96 42.25 15.38
C GLU A 117 -8.21 42.81 14.64
N GLY A 118 -9.22 41.96 14.41
CA GLY A 118 -10.47 42.31 13.73
C GLY A 118 -10.39 42.33 12.19
N LYS A 119 -9.24 41.97 11.60
CA LYS A 119 -9.07 41.78 10.15
C LYS A 119 -9.06 40.30 9.82
N VAL A 120 -9.63 39.95 8.67
CA VAL A 120 -9.51 38.61 8.10
C VAL A 120 -8.10 38.46 7.51
N VAL A 121 -7.42 37.39 7.90
CA VAL A 121 -6.11 36.98 7.42
C VAL A 121 -6.29 35.65 6.70
N GLU A 122 -5.89 35.62 5.44
CA GLU A 122 -5.93 34.43 4.59
C GLU A 122 -4.50 33.89 4.42
N GLY A 123 -4.34 32.58 4.56
CA GLY A 123 -3.11 31.86 4.31
C GLY A 123 -3.30 30.80 3.24
N GLN A 124 -2.26 30.51 2.47
CA GLN A 124 -2.25 29.40 1.53
C GLN A 124 -0.92 28.67 1.67
N TYR A 125 -0.98 27.38 1.95
CA TYR A 125 0.19 26.57 2.29
C TYR A 125 0.25 25.32 1.43
N GLU A 126 1.42 25.00 0.90
CA GLU A 126 1.74 23.65 0.43
C GLU A 126 2.27 22.83 1.62
N ILE A 127 1.77 21.61 1.79
CA ILE A 127 2.21 20.71 2.86
C ILE A 127 3.04 19.57 2.25
N GLU A 128 4.35 19.62 2.47
CA GLU A 128 5.22 18.51 2.08
C GLU A 128 5.31 17.45 3.20
N ILE A 129 5.11 16.19 2.81
CA ILE A 129 5.24 15.05 3.70
C ILE A 129 6.71 14.64 3.82
N LEU A 130 7.38 15.01 4.92
CA LEU A 130 8.75 14.56 5.20
C LEU A 130 8.76 13.17 5.84
N GLU A 131 7.86 12.93 6.80
CA GLU A 131 7.64 11.64 7.44
C GLU A 131 6.17 11.50 7.86
N VAL A 132 5.58 10.32 7.63
CA VAL A 132 4.28 9.97 8.22
C VAL A 132 4.24 8.48 8.51
N ASN A 133 3.93 8.14 9.76
CA ASN A 133 3.72 6.78 10.21
C ASN A 133 2.60 6.76 11.28
N ASP A 134 2.22 5.56 11.73
CA ASP A 134 1.08 5.38 12.65
C ASP A 134 1.29 6.10 14.01
N ASP A 135 2.54 6.35 14.44
CA ASP A 135 2.90 6.89 15.76
C ASP A 135 3.48 8.32 15.72
N SER A 136 4.00 8.79 14.58
CA SER A 136 4.63 10.10 14.42
C SER A 136 4.57 10.64 13.00
N TYR A 137 4.64 11.97 12.87
CA TYR A 137 4.67 12.66 11.58
C TYR A 137 5.60 13.87 11.63
N VAL A 138 6.15 14.21 10.46
CA VAL A 138 6.94 15.42 10.20
C VAL A 138 6.47 16.03 8.88
N PHE A 139 5.96 17.25 8.92
CA PHE A 139 5.50 17.99 7.74
C PHE A 139 6.23 19.31 7.59
N ASN A 140 6.43 19.74 6.35
CA ASN A 140 6.92 21.09 6.02
C ASN A 140 5.75 21.89 5.45
N PHE A 141 5.37 22.97 6.11
CA PHE A 141 4.38 23.91 5.61
C PHE A 141 5.11 25.04 4.89
N ILE A 142 4.85 25.21 3.61
CA ILE A 142 5.43 26.25 2.79
C ILE A 142 4.34 27.28 2.52
N ASP A 143 4.45 28.48 3.09
CA ASP A 143 3.55 29.59 2.79
C ASP A 143 3.75 30.00 1.33
N LEU A 144 2.72 29.83 0.51
CA LEU A 144 2.77 30.12 -0.93
C LEU A 144 2.76 31.63 -1.24
N ASN A 145 2.39 32.47 -0.28
CA ASN A 145 2.44 33.93 -0.42
C ASN A 145 3.84 34.49 -0.11
N THR A 146 4.54 33.91 0.87
CA THR A 146 5.81 34.45 1.38
C THR A 146 7.04 33.59 1.04
N GLY A 147 6.83 32.29 0.79
CA GLY A 147 7.87 31.27 0.65
C GLY A 147 8.48 30.83 1.99
N GLU A 148 7.89 31.20 3.13
CA GLU A 148 8.38 30.79 4.45
C GLU A 148 8.07 29.31 4.72
N GLU A 149 9.07 28.60 5.25
CA GLU A 149 8.97 27.17 5.58
C GLU A 149 8.82 26.95 7.09
N HIS A 150 7.86 26.10 7.48
CA HIS A 150 7.60 25.74 8.87
C HIS A 150 7.54 24.22 9.03
N ILE A 151 8.55 23.66 9.70
CA ILE A 151 8.62 22.22 9.98
C ILE A 151 7.87 21.89 11.28
N VAL A 152 6.86 21.03 11.16
CA VAL A 152 6.05 20.50 12.26
C VAL A 152 6.47 19.06 12.53
N ASP A 153 7.03 18.80 13.72
CA ASP A 153 7.43 17.47 14.16
C ASP A 153 6.60 17.06 15.37
N SER A 154 5.74 16.05 15.22
CA SER A 154 4.78 15.59 16.22
C SER A 154 5.40 15.19 17.56
N THR A 155 6.70 14.91 17.58
CA THR A 155 7.42 14.52 18.81
C THR A 155 7.91 15.70 19.64
N LYS A 156 7.80 16.93 19.12
CA LYS A 156 8.37 18.15 19.71
C LYS A 156 7.36 19.28 19.91
N ILE A 157 6.08 19.05 19.62
CA ILE A 157 5.07 20.12 19.67
C ILE A 157 4.75 20.47 21.12
N GLU A 158 5.03 21.72 21.50
CA GLU A 158 4.48 22.38 22.68
C GLU A 158 3.62 23.57 22.18
N ALA A 159 2.29 23.45 22.27
CA ALA A 159 1.37 24.44 21.71
C ALA A 159 1.19 25.66 22.64
N SER A 160 1.42 26.89 22.16
CA SER A 160 1.08 28.13 22.91
C SER A 160 0.80 29.40 22.08
N ALA A 161 0.51 29.30 20.77
CA ALA A 161 0.15 30.47 19.94
C ALA A 161 -0.73 30.10 18.72
N LEU A 162 -1.54 31.04 18.19
CA LEU A 162 -2.44 30.86 17.03
C LEU A 162 -1.74 30.40 15.73
N PRO A 163 -0.60 30.99 15.30
CA PRO A 163 0.14 30.46 14.16
C PRO A 163 0.58 29.00 14.35
N VAL A 164 0.86 28.61 15.61
CA VAL A 164 1.20 27.22 15.95
C VAL A 164 -0.04 26.32 15.92
N ALA A 165 -1.22 26.84 16.27
CA ALA A 165 -2.48 26.12 16.16
C ALA A 165 -2.84 25.79 14.71
N ILE A 166 -2.61 26.71 13.75
CA ILE A 166 -2.79 26.46 12.32
C ILE A 166 -1.98 25.23 11.87
N TYR A 167 -0.68 25.25 12.16
CA TYR A 167 0.21 24.15 11.79
C TYR A 167 -0.13 22.85 12.51
N PHE A 168 -0.55 22.93 13.77
CA PHE A 168 -0.96 21.76 14.55
C PHE A 168 -2.23 21.11 13.99
N ILE A 169 -3.32 21.88 13.85
CA ILE A 169 -4.61 21.41 13.30
C ILE A 169 -4.38 20.88 11.88
N GLY A 170 -3.75 21.68 11.01
CA GLY A 170 -3.44 21.27 9.64
C GLY A 170 -2.64 19.97 9.59
N SER A 171 -1.64 19.80 10.47
CA SER A 171 -0.87 18.55 10.51
C SER A 171 -1.66 17.34 11.00
N GLN A 172 -2.62 17.50 11.91
CA GLN A 172 -3.49 16.40 12.33
C GLN A 172 -4.40 15.95 11.19
N VAL A 173 -5.08 16.90 10.55
CA VAL A 173 -5.99 16.63 9.43
C VAL A 173 -5.22 16.01 8.26
N ALA A 174 -4.05 16.57 7.89
CA ALA A 174 -3.20 16.03 6.84
C ALA A 174 -2.72 14.62 7.16
N ARG A 175 -2.32 14.34 8.41
CA ARG A 175 -1.91 13.00 8.82
C ARG A 175 -3.02 12.00 8.59
N ILE A 176 -4.21 12.26 9.13
CA ILE A 176 -5.35 11.33 9.04
C ILE A 176 -5.73 11.13 7.59
N THR A 177 -5.87 12.22 6.83
CA THR A 177 -6.20 12.19 5.41
C THR A 177 -5.20 11.38 4.59
N VAL A 178 -3.90 11.68 4.70
CA VAL A 178 -2.83 10.96 3.98
C VAL A 178 -2.76 9.50 4.39
N GLN A 179 -2.91 9.20 5.68
CA GLN A 179 -2.92 7.82 6.14
C GLN A 179 -4.14 7.07 5.59
N HIS A 180 -5.30 7.70 5.57
CA HIS A 180 -6.54 7.12 5.09
C HIS A 180 -6.53 6.90 3.57
N ILE A 181 -6.16 7.93 2.80
CA ILE A 181 -6.07 7.88 1.33
C ILE A 181 -4.88 7.03 0.87
N GLY A 182 -3.73 7.12 1.54
CA GLY A 182 -2.58 6.24 1.31
C GLY A 182 -2.89 4.76 1.61
N LYS A 183 -3.87 4.48 2.47
CA LYS A 183 -4.45 3.13 2.68
C LYS A 183 -5.47 2.73 1.57
N LYS A 184 -5.79 3.57 0.57
CA LYS A 184 -6.93 3.36 -0.36
C LYS A 184 -6.64 3.12 -1.84
N ALA A 185 -5.39 3.11 -2.32
CA ALA A 185 -5.13 2.62 -3.69
C ALA A 185 -5.76 1.22 -3.90
N ILE A 186 -6.47 1.04 -5.03
CA ILE A 186 -7.28 -0.16 -5.30
C ILE A 186 -6.64 -1.00 -6.39
N LEU A 187 -6.43 -2.28 -6.09
CA LEU A 187 -5.89 -3.29 -7.00
C LEU A 187 -6.97 -4.31 -7.33
N LYS A 188 -7.29 -4.45 -8.62
CA LYS A 188 -8.22 -5.47 -9.11
C LYS A 188 -7.46 -6.68 -9.66
N ILE A 189 -7.71 -7.86 -9.09
CA ILE A 189 -7.19 -9.13 -9.59
C ILE A 189 -8.37 -10.06 -9.86
N GLY A 190 -8.66 -10.23 -11.15
CA GLY A 190 -9.85 -10.95 -11.59
C GLY A 190 -11.12 -10.28 -11.09
N LYS A 191 -11.92 -11.00 -10.30
CA LYS A 191 -13.16 -10.50 -9.68
C LYS A 191 -12.97 -9.94 -8.26
N LYS A 192 -11.74 -9.97 -7.72
CA LYS A 192 -11.44 -9.51 -6.37
C LYS A 192 -10.79 -8.14 -6.40
N THR A 193 -11.16 -7.34 -5.41
CA THR A 193 -10.63 -5.99 -5.18
C THR A 193 -9.80 -6.01 -3.89
N PHE A 194 -8.64 -5.38 -3.93
CA PHE A 194 -7.70 -5.28 -2.82
C PHE A 194 -7.38 -3.81 -2.59
N GLN A 195 -7.68 -3.33 -1.39
CA GLN A 195 -7.26 -2.00 -0.97
C GLN A 195 -5.82 -2.06 -0.46
N ALA A 196 -5.10 -0.96 -0.67
CA ALA A 196 -3.80 -0.76 -0.07
C ALA A 196 -3.87 -0.90 1.45
N LYS A 197 -2.72 -1.18 2.05
CA LYS A 197 -2.57 -1.37 3.50
C LYS A 197 -1.40 -0.53 3.98
N SER A 198 -1.42 -0.17 5.26
CA SER A 198 -0.23 0.38 5.89
C SER A 198 0.90 -0.67 5.87
N LYS A 199 2.15 -0.20 5.98
CA LYS A 199 3.35 -1.07 6.05
C LYS A 199 3.25 -2.07 7.21
N ASP A 200 2.44 -1.75 8.21
CA ASP A 200 2.22 -2.49 9.43
C ASP A 200 1.48 -3.83 9.21
N ALA A 201 0.64 -3.94 8.18
CA ALA A 201 0.00 -5.21 7.81
C ALA A 201 1.04 -6.31 7.51
N ALA A 202 2.08 -5.98 6.74
CA ALA A 202 3.18 -6.90 6.46
C ALA A 202 4.05 -7.18 7.70
N LYS A 203 4.24 -6.19 8.58
CA LYS A 203 4.96 -6.34 9.85
C LYS A 203 4.26 -7.35 10.76
N LYS A 204 2.94 -7.20 10.94
CA LYS A 204 2.05 -8.11 11.69
C LYS A 204 2.00 -9.50 11.06
N ALA A 205 2.02 -9.60 9.73
CA ALA A 205 2.03 -10.91 9.06
C ALA A 205 3.39 -11.66 9.19
N THR A 206 4.47 -10.96 9.53
CA THR A 206 5.83 -11.50 9.55
C THR A 206 6.44 -11.62 10.95
N VAL A 207 5.66 -11.47 12.04
CA VAL A 207 6.19 -11.55 13.42
C VAL A 207 6.94 -12.87 13.64
N ASN A 208 6.36 -13.99 13.18
CA ASN A 208 6.91 -15.33 13.31
C ASN A 208 7.80 -15.74 12.11
N PHE A 209 8.16 -14.80 11.25
CA PHE A 209 9.02 -15.10 10.11
C PHE A 209 10.44 -15.42 10.57
N SER A 210 10.89 -16.63 10.26
CA SER A 210 12.29 -17.04 10.44
C SER A 210 13.13 -16.68 9.21
N ASN A 211 14.27 -16.05 9.43
CA ASN A 211 15.23 -15.74 8.36
C ASN A 211 15.71 -17.02 7.67
N PHE A 212 15.97 -16.94 6.37
CA PHE A 212 16.58 -18.01 5.59
C PHE A 212 17.95 -17.56 5.09
N THR A 213 18.94 -18.42 5.29
CA THR A 213 20.31 -18.21 4.82
C THR A 213 20.79 -19.48 4.13
N THR A 214 21.40 -19.33 2.95
CA THR A 214 21.97 -20.49 2.25
C THR A 214 23.25 -20.12 1.50
N ASN A 215 24.10 -21.12 1.29
CA ASN A 215 25.23 -20.99 0.38
C ASN A 215 24.77 -21.25 -1.07
N ALA A 216 25.13 -20.33 -1.96
CA ALA A 216 24.93 -20.40 -3.38
C ALA A 216 26.29 -20.21 -4.08
N GLY A 217 26.90 -21.33 -4.50
CA GLY A 217 28.17 -21.32 -5.23
C GLY A 217 29.33 -20.65 -4.48
N GLY A 218 29.42 -20.81 -3.16
CA GLY A 218 30.48 -20.23 -2.32
C GLY A 218 30.21 -18.81 -1.82
N LYS A 219 29.04 -18.23 -2.12
CA LYS A 219 28.56 -16.97 -1.55
C LYS A 219 27.33 -17.21 -0.70
N THR A 220 27.14 -16.39 0.33
CA THR A 220 25.97 -16.48 1.21
C THR A 220 24.84 -15.63 0.64
N VAL A 221 23.62 -16.20 0.62
CA VAL A 221 22.39 -15.50 0.26
C VAL A 221 21.52 -15.36 1.50
N TYR A 222 21.00 -14.16 1.71
CA TYR A 222 20.20 -13.78 2.87
C TYR A 222 18.78 -13.43 2.46
N PHE A 223 17.81 -14.10 3.07
CA PHE A 223 16.40 -13.75 2.98
C PHE A 223 15.85 -13.47 4.38
N THR A 224 15.80 -12.19 4.73
CA THR A 224 15.44 -11.74 6.07
C THR A 224 13.98 -11.32 6.17
N LYS A 225 13.47 -11.18 7.40
CA LYS A 225 12.13 -10.65 7.70
C LYS A 225 11.84 -9.34 6.99
N SER A 226 12.76 -8.37 7.05
CA SER A 226 12.62 -7.08 6.35
C SER A 226 12.49 -7.25 4.83
N LYS A 227 13.23 -8.21 4.23
CA LYS A 227 13.09 -8.48 2.79
C LYS A 227 11.78 -9.17 2.45
N MET A 228 11.26 -10.03 3.34
CA MET A 228 9.90 -10.57 3.18
C MET A 228 8.85 -9.45 3.25
N GLN A 229 8.93 -8.56 4.24
CA GLN A 229 8.02 -7.42 4.37
C GLN A 229 8.00 -6.59 3.09
N HIS A 230 9.17 -6.24 2.56
CA HIS A 230 9.29 -5.49 1.30
C HIS A 230 8.62 -6.23 0.12
N ILE A 231 8.75 -7.55 0.04
CA ILE A 231 8.09 -8.35 -1.01
C ILE A 231 6.58 -8.31 -0.84
N LEU A 232 6.05 -8.48 0.37
CA LEU A 232 4.62 -8.45 0.64
C LEU A 232 4.01 -7.09 0.30
N GLN A 233 4.66 -6.00 0.72
CA GLN A 233 4.23 -4.62 0.50
C GLN A 233 4.13 -4.24 -0.99
N ASN A 234 4.98 -4.81 -1.84
CA ASN A 234 5.03 -4.46 -3.26
C ASN A 234 4.33 -5.47 -4.18
N HIS A 235 4.19 -6.73 -3.76
CA HIS A 235 3.79 -7.81 -4.66
C HIS A 235 2.73 -8.74 -4.11
N HIS A 236 2.26 -8.56 -2.86
CA HIS A 236 1.22 -9.43 -2.30
C HIS A 236 -0.08 -8.66 -2.06
N PRO A 237 -1.19 -9.01 -2.74
CA PRO A 237 -2.43 -8.22 -2.70
C PRO A 237 -2.98 -7.94 -1.29
N ASN A 238 -2.93 -8.92 -0.38
CA ASN A 238 -3.41 -8.74 1.00
C ASN A 238 -2.55 -7.81 1.89
N TYR A 239 -1.37 -7.40 1.42
CA TYR A 239 -0.41 -6.57 2.17
C TYR A 239 0.13 -5.41 1.34
N TRP A 240 -0.39 -5.22 0.13
CA TRP A 240 0.11 -4.26 -0.84
C TRP A 240 -0.09 -2.84 -0.35
N THR A 241 0.89 -1.96 -0.54
CA THR A 241 0.86 -0.58 -0.02
C THR A 241 0.58 0.45 -1.11
N GLY A 242 -0.12 0.07 -2.18
CA GLY A 242 -0.58 1.01 -3.21
C GLY A 242 0.35 1.25 -4.41
N LYS A 243 1.56 0.69 -4.44
CA LYS A 243 2.49 0.91 -5.56
C LYS A 243 2.02 0.23 -6.87
N SER A 244 1.72 1.01 -7.90
CA SER A 244 1.25 0.56 -9.21
C SER A 244 2.35 -0.08 -10.08
N GLY A 245 1.95 -0.69 -11.20
CA GLY A 245 2.86 -1.29 -12.19
C GLY A 245 3.66 -2.50 -11.66
N LYS A 246 3.10 -3.23 -10.68
CA LYS A 246 3.74 -4.42 -10.08
C LYS A 246 2.98 -5.69 -10.43
N SER A 247 3.72 -6.75 -10.74
CA SER A 247 3.16 -8.10 -10.82
C SER A 247 2.86 -8.62 -9.41
N MET A 248 1.70 -9.25 -9.26
CA MET A 248 1.14 -9.63 -7.96
C MET A 248 1.11 -11.14 -7.77
N PHE A 249 1.50 -11.60 -6.57
CA PHE A 249 1.29 -12.97 -6.10
C PHE A 249 -0.20 -13.31 -6.08
N ASP A 250 -0.51 -14.60 -6.19
CA ASP A 250 -1.85 -15.10 -5.95
C ASP A 250 -2.29 -14.72 -4.51
N PRO A 251 -3.45 -14.05 -4.33
CA PRO A 251 -3.93 -13.61 -3.03
C PRO A 251 -4.15 -14.74 -2.00
N SER A 252 -4.25 -15.99 -2.45
CA SER A 252 -4.41 -17.16 -1.59
C SER A 252 -3.11 -17.65 -0.95
N LEU A 253 -1.95 -17.14 -1.38
CA LEU A 253 -0.67 -17.55 -0.83
C LEU A 253 -0.46 -16.97 0.58
N SER A 254 -0.16 -17.84 1.53
CA SER A 254 0.33 -17.41 2.85
C SER A 254 1.77 -16.89 2.77
N VAL A 255 2.19 -16.11 3.77
CA VAL A 255 3.58 -15.63 3.94
C VAL A 255 4.59 -16.79 3.87
N ASN A 256 4.25 -17.95 4.44
CA ASN A 256 5.11 -19.14 4.39
C ASN A 256 5.18 -19.77 2.99
N GLN A 257 4.09 -19.75 2.22
CA GLN A 257 4.12 -20.20 0.82
C GLN A 257 4.94 -19.25 -0.05
N VAL A 258 4.80 -17.93 0.13
CA VAL A 258 5.68 -16.94 -0.52
C VAL A 258 7.14 -17.23 -0.18
N LYS A 259 7.45 -17.50 1.11
CA LYS A 259 8.81 -17.87 1.53
C LYS A 259 9.33 -19.12 0.81
N ASN A 260 8.49 -20.14 0.71
CA ASN A 260 8.86 -21.39 0.05
C ASN A 260 9.10 -21.19 -1.44
N ILE A 261 8.31 -20.35 -2.13
CA ILE A 261 8.53 -19.98 -3.53
C ILE A 261 9.92 -19.33 -3.69
N VAL A 262 10.21 -18.29 -2.91
CA VAL A 262 11.48 -17.55 -2.98
C VAL A 262 12.67 -18.48 -2.74
N THR A 263 12.63 -19.29 -1.68
CA THR A 263 13.73 -20.20 -1.34
C THR A 263 13.90 -21.31 -2.39
N ASN A 264 12.82 -21.77 -3.02
CA ASN A 264 12.87 -22.76 -4.08
C ASN A 264 13.54 -22.20 -5.35
N VAL A 265 13.20 -20.96 -5.74
CA VAL A 265 13.88 -20.26 -6.85
C VAL A 265 15.38 -20.12 -6.56
N ILE A 266 15.75 -19.68 -5.35
CA ILE A 266 17.16 -19.54 -4.93
C ILE A 266 17.89 -20.88 -5.01
N ASN A 267 17.31 -21.92 -4.39
CA ASN A 267 17.95 -23.23 -4.31
C ASN A 267 18.15 -23.88 -5.69
N SER A 268 17.28 -23.58 -6.64
CA SER A 268 17.38 -24.11 -8.01
C SER A 268 18.39 -23.36 -8.87
N ASN A 269 18.84 -22.19 -8.44
CA ASN A 269 19.72 -21.30 -9.21
C ASN A 269 21.05 -21.02 -8.50
N LYS A 270 21.46 -21.87 -7.54
CA LYS A 270 22.65 -21.64 -6.69
C LYS A 270 23.92 -21.36 -7.48
N THR A 271 24.16 -22.06 -8.58
CA THR A 271 25.35 -21.86 -9.41
C THR A 271 25.35 -20.50 -10.11
N THR A 272 24.22 -20.13 -10.73
CA THR A 272 24.04 -18.82 -11.39
C THR A 272 24.22 -17.68 -10.40
N ILE A 273 23.63 -17.81 -9.20
CA ILE A 273 23.76 -16.81 -8.14
C ILE A 273 25.21 -16.69 -7.68
N GLY A 274 25.85 -17.80 -7.34
CA GLY A 274 27.24 -17.78 -6.86
C GLY A 274 28.21 -17.17 -7.86
N ASN A 275 28.04 -17.47 -9.16
CA ASN A 275 28.87 -16.92 -10.22
C ASN A 275 28.69 -15.39 -10.37
N ALA A 276 27.47 -14.89 -10.28
CA ALA A 276 27.20 -13.45 -10.34
C ALA A 276 27.77 -12.70 -9.12
N LEU A 277 27.53 -13.23 -7.92
CA LEU A 277 27.98 -12.61 -6.67
C LEU A 277 29.51 -12.61 -6.52
N LYS A 278 30.20 -13.64 -7.02
CA LYS A 278 31.68 -13.65 -7.09
C LYS A 278 32.24 -12.52 -7.95
N LYS A 279 31.50 -12.11 -8.98
CA LYS A 279 31.83 -10.99 -9.86
C LYS A 279 31.37 -9.64 -9.31
N GLY A 280 30.76 -9.60 -8.12
CA GLY A 280 30.23 -8.37 -7.52
C GLY A 280 28.93 -7.87 -8.16
N ASN A 281 28.23 -8.72 -8.91
CA ASN A 281 27.02 -8.35 -9.66
C ASN A 281 25.75 -8.81 -8.94
N SER A 282 24.68 -8.02 -9.03
CA SER A 282 23.32 -8.51 -8.77
C SER A 282 22.85 -9.47 -9.85
N VAL A 283 21.85 -10.29 -9.55
CA VAL A 283 21.33 -11.28 -10.49
C VAL A 283 19.82 -11.46 -10.35
N ASN A 284 19.15 -11.62 -11.49
CA ASN A 284 17.78 -12.09 -11.57
C ASN A 284 17.80 -13.58 -11.89
N VAL A 285 17.12 -14.38 -11.08
CA VAL A 285 16.95 -15.81 -11.30
C VAL A 285 15.48 -16.17 -11.36
N TYR A 286 15.18 -17.24 -12.09
CA TYR A 286 13.82 -17.58 -12.43
C TYR A 286 13.52 -19.04 -12.12
N LYS A 287 12.26 -19.34 -11.83
CA LYS A 287 11.75 -20.71 -11.78
C LYS A 287 10.24 -20.73 -11.96
N THR A 288 9.75 -21.70 -12.72
CA THR A 288 8.31 -22.00 -12.79
C THR A 288 7.92 -22.95 -11.67
N ILE A 289 6.91 -22.58 -10.89
CA ILE A 289 6.34 -23.37 -9.79
C ILE A 289 4.83 -23.36 -9.98
N ASN A 290 4.23 -24.55 -10.15
CA ASN A 290 2.79 -24.72 -10.40
C ASN A 290 2.27 -23.86 -11.56
N GLY A 291 3.00 -23.84 -12.68
CA GLY A 291 2.61 -23.10 -13.89
C GLY A 291 2.92 -21.60 -13.87
N VAL A 292 3.23 -21.01 -12.72
CA VAL A 292 3.60 -19.59 -12.60
C VAL A 292 5.11 -19.43 -12.59
N ARG A 293 5.66 -18.56 -13.46
CA ARG A 293 7.07 -18.23 -13.47
C ARG A 293 7.34 -17.15 -12.43
N TYR A 294 8.32 -17.38 -11.57
CA TYR A 294 8.73 -16.41 -10.55
C TYR A 294 10.13 -15.89 -10.84
N LYS A 295 10.33 -14.60 -10.60
CA LYS A 295 11.62 -13.93 -10.61
C LYS A 295 12.04 -13.62 -9.18
N VAL A 296 13.30 -13.85 -8.85
CA VAL A 296 13.92 -13.39 -7.60
C VAL A 296 15.17 -12.57 -7.95
N ASN A 297 15.24 -11.34 -7.44
CA ASN A 297 16.43 -10.49 -7.54
C ASN A 297 17.30 -10.66 -6.30
N ILE A 298 18.56 -11.02 -6.49
CA ILE A 298 19.58 -11.07 -5.46
C ILE A 298 20.55 -9.92 -5.70
N GLY A 299 20.72 -9.05 -4.71
CA GLY A 299 21.67 -7.94 -4.75
C GLY A 299 23.12 -8.42 -4.70
N LYS A 300 24.05 -7.57 -5.12
CA LYS A 300 25.51 -7.86 -5.04
C LYS A 300 26.01 -8.18 -3.63
N ASP A 301 25.27 -7.74 -2.62
CA ASP A 301 25.47 -7.99 -1.19
C ASP A 301 24.92 -9.35 -0.71
N GLY A 302 24.32 -10.14 -1.60
CA GLY A 302 23.72 -11.44 -1.29
C GLY A 302 22.31 -11.37 -0.70
N TYR A 303 21.73 -10.18 -0.51
CA TYR A 303 20.37 -10.07 0.00
C TYR A 303 19.34 -10.21 -1.12
N VAL A 304 18.24 -10.92 -0.83
CA VAL A 304 17.04 -10.86 -1.66
C VAL A 304 16.53 -9.41 -1.67
N LYS A 305 16.36 -8.80 -2.85
CA LYS A 305 15.82 -7.44 -2.99
C LYS A 305 14.35 -7.44 -3.37
N SER A 306 13.93 -8.37 -4.22
CA SER A 306 12.54 -8.52 -4.64
C SER A 306 12.25 -9.94 -5.12
N ALA A 307 10.98 -10.32 -5.10
CA ALA A 307 10.47 -11.54 -5.69
C ALA A 307 9.03 -11.33 -6.13
N TYR A 308 8.68 -11.79 -7.34
CA TYR A 308 7.33 -11.63 -7.90
C TYR A 308 7.10 -12.59 -9.08
N PRO A 309 5.84 -12.90 -9.41
CA PRO A 309 5.50 -13.64 -10.63
C PRO A 309 5.77 -12.78 -11.88
N VAL A 310 6.15 -13.43 -12.99
CA VAL A 310 6.48 -12.81 -14.29
C VAL A 310 5.92 -13.61 -15.45
#